data_AF-A0A7J7P5K3-F1
#
_entry.id   AF-A0A7J7P5K3-F1
#
_cell.length_a   1.000
_cell.length_b   1.000
_cell.length_c   1.000
_cell.angle_alpha   90.00
_cell.angle_beta   90.00
_cell.angle_gamma   90.00
#
_symmetry.space_group_name_H-M   'P 1'
#
loop_
_entity.id
_entity.type
_entity.pdbx_description
1 polymer ?
#
loop_
_entity_poly.entity_id
_entity_poly.type
_entity_poly.pdbx_seq_one_letter_code
_entity_poly.pdbx_strand_id
1 'polypeptide(L)' 'MPTIKQLIENTRQPIRNVTKSPALAGCPQRRGTCTRVYYFFFLYRGEMSRKNRGWEGHSSKSHWNSYFIH' A
#
# COMPACT_ATOMS: atom_id res chain seq x y z
N MET A 1 -24.75 30.13 0.30
CA MET A 1 -25.53 29.49 1.39
C MET A 1 -26.65 28.69 0.75
N PRO A 2 -26.72 27.37 0.92
CA PRO A 2 -27.82 26.59 0.33
C PRO A 2 -29.13 26.87 1.07
N THR A 3 -30.23 26.88 0.33
CA THR A 3 -31.58 27.07 0.88
C THR A 3 -32.14 25.74 1.41
N ILE A 4 -33.12 25.80 2.31
CA ILE A 4 -33.71 24.60 2.95
C ILE A 4 -34.30 23.64 1.90
N LYS A 5 -34.93 24.17 0.84
CA LYS A 5 -35.47 23.36 -0.27
C LYS A 5 -34.39 22.52 -0.96
N GLN A 6 -33.20 23.09 -1.16
CA GLN A 6 -32.06 22.37 -1.75
C GLN A 6 -31.54 21.24 -0.86
N LEU A 7 -31.63 21.39 0.46
CA LEU A 7 -31.22 20.34 1.42
C LEU A 7 -32.26 19.21 1.54
N ILE A 8 -33.54 19.50 1.27
CA ILE A 8 -34.62 18.50 1.25
C ILE A 8 -34.50 17.64 -0.01
N GLU A 9 -34.30 18.26 -1.18
CA GLU A 9 -34.13 17.55 -2.46
C GLU A 9 -32.78 16.85 -2.55
N ASN A 10 -31.71 17.50 -2.07
CA ASN A 10 -30.35 16.95 -2.06
C ASN A 10 -29.81 16.95 -0.64
N THR A 11 -30.12 15.88 0.09
CA THR A 11 -29.64 15.69 1.45
C THR A 11 -28.11 15.57 1.45
N ARG A 12 -27.45 16.24 2.40
CA ARG A 12 -25.98 16.16 2.54
C ARG A 12 -25.60 14.72 2.90
N GLN A 13 -24.79 14.11 2.04
CA GLN A 13 -24.23 12.80 2.32
C GLN A 13 -23.02 12.94 3.25
N PRO A 14 -22.88 12.07 4.26
CA PRO A 14 -21.70 12.07 5.10
C PRO A 14 -20.47 11.70 4.26
N ILE A 15 -19.36 12.40 4.50
CA ILE A 15 -18.08 12.09 3.85
C ILE A 15 -17.58 10.75 4.40
N ARG A 16 -17.31 9.80 3.50
CA ARG A 16 -16.72 8.51 3.87
C ARG A 16 -15.23 8.70 4.15
N ASN A 17 -14.84 8.61 5.41
CA ASN A 17 -13.45 8.69 5.82
C ASN A 17 -12.81 7.29 5.75
N VAL A 18 -11.82 7.13 4.86
CA VAL A 18 -11.01 5.90 4.78
C VAL A 18 -9.76 6.07 5.65
N THR A 19 -9.50 5.11 6.53
CA THR A 19 -8.31 5.11 7.37
C THR A 19 -7.08 4.78 6.53
N LYS A 20 -5.97 5.52 6.71
CA LYS A 20 -4.68 5.23 6.05
C LYS A 20 -4.08 3.88 6.44
N SER A 21 -4.55 3.30 7.56
CA SER A 21 -4.02 2.06 8.13
C SER A 21 -5.15 1.04 8.41
N PRO A 22 -5.81 0.49 7.37
CA PRO A 22 -6.92 -0.45 7.56
C PRO A 22 -6.46 -1.75 8.24
N ALA A 23 -5.18 -2.14 8.06
CA ALA A 23 -4.61 -3.34 8.65
C ALA A 23 -4.66 -3.35 10.19
N LEU A 24 -4.66 -2.18 10.84
CA LEU A 24 -4.73 -2.07 12.31
C LEU A 24 -6.14 -2.31 12.87
N ALA A 25 -7.20 -2.15 12.06
CA ALA A 25 -8.62 -2.23 12.41
C ALA A 25 -8.96 -1.72 13.84
N GLY A 26 -8.48 -0.52 14.17
CA GLY A 26 -8.75 0.15 15.45
C GLY A 26 -7.86 -0.27 16.63
N CYS A 27 -6.94 -1.22 16.46
CA CYS A 27 -5.96 -1.59 17.48
C CYS A 27 -4.74 -0.66 17.42
N PRO A 28 -4.14 -0.25 18.57
CA PRO A 28 -2.94 0.60 18.58
C PRO A 28 -1.72 -0.10 17.96
N GLN A 29 -1.63 -1.43 18.09
CA GLN A 29 -0.60 -2.25 17.47
C GLN A 29 -1.17 -3.62 17.11
N ARG A 30 -0.75 -4.18 15.97
CA ARG A 30 -1.00 -5.58 15.61
C ARG A 30 0.30 -6.31 15.33
N ARG A 31 0.35 -7.60 15.72
CA ARG A 31 1.49 -8.48 15.45
C ARG A 31 1.30 -9.13 14.09
N GLY A 32 2.40 -9.28 13.34
CA GLY A 32 2.43 -9.98 12.06
C GLY A 32 3.80 -10.62 11.85
N THR A 33 3.87 -11.60 10.95
CA THR A 33 5.11 -12.31 10.59
C THR A 33 5.64 -11.78 9.27
N CYS A 34 6.96 -11.60 9.16
CA CYS A 34 7.60 -11.17 7.92
C CYS A 34 7.53 -12.28 6.86
N THR A 35 6.86 -12.01 5.74
CA THR A 35 6.76 -12.97 4.62
C THR A 35 8.01 -12.98 3.74
N ARG A 36 8.69 -11.83 3.61
CA ARG A 36 10.01 -11.71 2.97
C ARG A 36 10.81 -10.58 3.62
N VAL A 37 12.13 -10.79 3.70
CA VAL A 37 13.08 -9.81 4.21
C VAL A 37 13.96 -9.37 3.04
N TYR A 38 13.77 -8.12 2.60
CA TYR A 38 14.64 -7.49 1.61
C TYR A 38 15.47 -6.39 2.29
N TYR A 39 16.69 -6.21 1.82
CA TYR A 39 17.55 -5.12 2.26
C TYR A 39 17.27 -3.90 1.39
N PHE A 40 16.77 -2.83 1.98
CA PHE A 40 16.66 -1.55 1.27
C PHE A 40 18.01 -0.86 1.31
N PHE A 41 18.77 -0.96 0.21
CA PHE A 41 20.02 -0.23 0.08
C PHE A 41 19.70 1.25 -0.09
N PHE A 42 19.83 2.02 0.99
CA PHE A 42 19.83 3.48 0.89
C PHE A 42 21.09 3.89 0.13
N LEU A 43 20.93 4.18 -1.16
CA LEU A 43 21.93 4.89 -1.95
C LEU A 43 22.06 6.31 -1.38
N TYR A 44 22.87 6.49 -0.34
CA TYR A 44 23.57 7.75 -0.19
C TYR A 44 24.43 7.87 -1.45
N ARG A 45 24.12 8.89 -2.25
CA ARG A 45 24.74 9.20 -3.54
C ARG A 45 26.26 9.39 -3.35
N GLY A 46 26.99 8.30 -3.41
CA GLY A 46 28.44 8.22 -3.42
C GLY A 46 28.82 7.04 -4.31
N GLU A 47 29.29 7.35 -5.51
CA GLU A 47 29.77 6.37 -6.48
C GLU A 47 30.86 5.49 -5.85
N MET A 48 30.55 4.21 -5.63
CA MET A 48 31.58 3.20 -5.53
C MET A 48 31.26 2.09 -6.52
N SER A 49 31.79 2.29 -7.72
CA SER A 49 31.93 1.28 -8.77
C SER A 49 32.53 0.00 -8.18
N ARG A 50 31.78 -1.10 -8.20
CA ARG A 50 32.32 -2.47 -8.08
C ARG A 50 31.34 -3.52 -8.62
N LYS A 51 31.56 -3.82 -9.90
CA LYS A 51 31.65 -5.17 -10.50
C LYS A 51 30.53 -6.18 -10.23
N ASN A 52 29.78 -6.46 -11.31
CA ASN A 52 29.40 -7.79 -11.80
C ASN A 52 29.23 -8.89 -10.73
N ARG A 53 28.02 -9.03 -10.22
CA ARG A 53 27.43 -10.36 -9.99
C ARG A 53 26.09 -10.38 -10.68
N GLY A 54 26.07 -11.01 -11.86
CA GLY A 54 24.86 -11.25 -12.61
C GLY A 54 23.86 -11.99 -11.74
N TRP A 55 22.70 -11.37 -11.55
CA TRP A 55 21.48 -12.10 -11.27
C TRP A 55 20.70 -12.11 -12.57
N GLU A 56 21.11 -12.97 -13.50
CA GLU A 56 20.24 -13.40 -14.59
C GLU A 56 19.17 -14.30 -13.99
N GLY A 57 18.18 -13.66 -13.37
CA GLY A 57 16.88 -14.23 -13.07
C GLY A 57 15.89 -13.64 -14.06
N HIS A 58 15.98 -14.03 -15.34
CA HIS A 58 14.85 -13.95 -16.25
C HIS A 58 13.76 -14.88 -15.69
N SER A 59 12.94 -14.38 -14.77
CA SER A 59 11.68 -15.02 -14.41
C SER A 59 10.56 -14.17 -14.98
N SER A 60 10.10 -14.64 -16.14
CA SER A 60 8.95 -14.15 -16.87
C SER A 60 7.82 -13.74 -15.94
N LYS A 61 7.47 -12.45 -16.01
CA LYS A 61 6.21 -11.92 -15.49
C LYS A 61 5.06 -12.60 -16.23
N SER A 62 4.45 -13.61 -15.63
CA SER A 62 3.10 -14.03 -16.00
C SER A 62 2.49 -14.88 -14.89
N HIS A 63 1.31 -14.44 -14.44
CA HIS A 63 0.31 -15.24 -13.74
C HIS A 63 0.67 -15.80 -12.35
N TRP A 64 0.48 -14.99 -11.30
CA TRP A 64 -0.17 -15.45 -10.06
C TRP A 64 -0.99 -14.29 -9.47
N ASN A 65 -1.98 -13.84 -10.25
CA ASN A 65 -3.19 -13.29 -9.66
C ASN A 65 -4.03 -14.51 -9.28
N SER A 66 -3.97 -14.94 -8.02
CA SER A 66 -4.93 -15.92 -7.50
C SER A 66 -4.82 -16.05 -5.98
N TYR A 67 -5.84 -15.49 -5.32
CA TYR A 67 -6.38 -15.92 -4.03
C TYR A 67 -5.51 -15.66 -2.79
N PHE A 68 -5.62 -14.43 -2.29
CA PHE A 68 -5.42 -14.11 -0.88
C PHE A 68 -6.77 -13.78 -0.25
N ILE A 69 -7.64 -14.79 -0.13
CA ILE A 69 -8.79 -14.82 0.79
C ILE A 69 -8.90 -16.25 1.29
N HIS A 70 -8.51 -16.46 2.54
CA HIS A 70 -9.18 -17.38 3.46
C HIS A 70 -9.02 -16.86 4.89
#